data_AF-A0A6M8VJ50-F1
#
_entry.id   AF-A0A6M8VJ50-F1
#
_cell.length_a   1.000
_cell.length_b   1.000
_cell.length_c   1.000
_cell.angle_alpha   90.00
_cell.angle_beta   90.00
_cell.angle_gamma   90.00
#
_symmetry.space_group_name_H-M   'P 1'
#
loop_
_entity.id
_entity.type
_entity.pdbx_description
1 polymer ?
#
loop_
_entity_poly.entity_id
_entity_poly.type
_entity_poly.pdbx_seq_one_letter_code
_entity_poly.pdbx_strand_id
1 'polypeptide(L)'
;MSTSPPGRDRSGVSAIPEPLRILIGLGIGYLRWVSLTPMVVLWAFYAFMVVFMVYVNFEDSFWDGVERGYEVYSEWFGPIAWIEENAPGPESEGRVRDAGEAHQEALQLGLEDVMPWILKAWGIIALAAWLLSLLRSLVFGPRPPRTLPEKLRVLFIAVAAGWILLWVAYFFGHTTYHGSIAGWFALFTGVAILVGAVSAITLMISEVLGFLGKQLEPLPERDSTSGPST
;
A
#
# COMPACT_ATOMS: atom_id res chain seq x y z
N MET A 1 -19.96 48.93 2.63
CA MET A 1 -21.16 48.25 2.08
C MET A 1 -20.95 46.75 2.19
N SER A 2 -21.63 46.10 3.13
CA SER A 2 -21.55 44.66 3.35
C SER A 2 -22.69 44.01 2.58
N THR A 3 -22.37 43.31 1.48
CA THR A 3 -23.34 42.52 0.74
C THR A 3 -23.45 41.15 1.42
N SER A 4 -24.39 41.02 2.36
CA SER A 4 -24.77 39.72 2.89
C SER A 4 -25.23 38.85 1.71
N PRO A 5 -24.58 37.69 1.44
CA PRO A 5 -25.00 36.82 0.37
C PRO A 5 -26.43 36.32 0.66
N PRO A 6 -27.30 36.24 -0.37
CA PRO A 6 -28.66 35.74 -0.21
C PRO A 6 -28.63 34.34 0.37
N GLY A 7 -29.30 34.15 1.51
CA GLY A 7 -29.40 32.87 2.19
C GLY A 7 -30.06 31.85 1.25
N ARG A 8 -29.30 30.84 0.82
CA ARG A 8 -29.87 29.67 0.16
C ARG A 8 -30.74 28.95 1.20
N ASP A 9 -32.04 29.07 1.02
CA ASP A 9 -33.04 28.37 1.81
C ASP A 9 -32.88 26.85 1.58
N ARG A 10 -32.28 26.15 2.56
CA ARG A 10 -32.02 24.70 2.51
C ARG A 10 -33.20 23.88 3.05
N SER A 11 -34.39 24.47 3.09
CA SER A 11 -35.62 23.85 3.61
C SER A 11 -36.04 22.56 2.90
N GLY A 12 -35.50 22.27 1.70
CA GLY A 12 -35.78 21.02 0.97
C GLY A 12 -35.02 19.77 1.44
N VAL A 13 -33.95 19.89 2.23
CA VAL A 13 -33.11 18.72 2.63
C VAL A 13 -33.59 18.07 3.94
N SER A 14 -34.50 18.71 4.68
CA SER A 14 -35.07 18.17 5.93
C SER A 14 -36.06 17.01 5.72
N ALA A 15 -36.44 16.69 4.48
CA ALA A 15 -37.46 15.70 4.19
C ALA A 15 -36.96 14.24 4.10
N ILE A 16 -35.65 13.98 4.17
CA ILE A 16 -35.11 12.62 4.05
C ILE A 16 -35.22 11.90 5.41
N PRO A 17 -35.94 10.75 5.50
CA PRO A 17 -36.00 9.94 6.72
C PRO A 17 -34.60 9.52 7.20
N GLU A 18 -34.39 9.54 8.52
CA GLU A 18 -33.14 9.12 9.16
C GLU A 18 -32.57 7.77 8.68
N PRO A 19 -33.35 6.66 8.59
CA PRO A 19 -32.80 5.39 8.14
C PRO A 19 -32.31 5.44 6.68
N LEU A 20 -33.00 6.18 5.82
CA LEU A 20 -32.59 6.36 4.42
C LEU A 20 -31.27 7.14 4.34
N ARG A 21 -31.08 8.14 5.21
CA ARG A 21 -29.82 8.89 5.30
C ARG A 21 -28.65 8.00 5.72
N ILE A 22 -28.84 7.14 6.72
CA ILE A 22 -27.82 6.18 7.16
C ILE A 22 -27.45 5.23 6.00
N LEU A 23 -28.45 4.70 5.28
CA LEU A 23 -28.22 3.84 4.12
C LEU A 23 -27.46 4.55 2.99
N ILE A 24 -27.80 5.81 2.69
CA ILE A 24 -27.07 6.61 1.69
C ILE A 24 -25.63 6.86 2.16
N GLY A 25 -25.42 7.21 3.44
CA GLY A 25 -24.09 7.41 4.01
C GLY A 25 -23.23 6.14 3.93
N LEU A 26 -23.81 4.99 4.27
CA LEU A 26 -23.15 3.68 4.14
C LEU A 26 -22.82 3.36 2.68
N GLY A 27 -23.76 3.61 1.76
CA GLY A 27 -23.57 3.40 0.33
C GLY A 27 -22.44 4.26 -0.24
N ILE A 28 -22.37 5.54 0.12
CA ILE A 28 -21.28 6.45 -0.27
C ILE A 28 -19.95 5.97 0.33
N GLY A 29 -19.94 5.55 1.60
CA GLY A 29 -18.76 4.99 2.25
C GLY A 29 -18.23 3.75 1.53
N TYR A 30 -19.12 2.82 1.17
CA TYR A 30 -18.79 1.61 0.42
C TYR A 30 -18.26 1.94 -0.98
N LEU A 31 -18.95 2.80 -1.75
CA LEU A 31 -18.50 3.22 -3.08
C LEU A 31 -17.12 3.90 -3.02
N ARG A 32 -16.87 4.71 -2.00
CA ARG A 32 -15.57 5.33 -1.78
C ARG A 32 -14.48 4.28 -1.55
N TRP A 33 -14.75 3.26 -0.73
CA TRP A 33 -13.82 2.16 -0.51
C TRP A 33 -13.55 1.37 -1.80
N VAL A 34 -14.60 0.97 -2.53
CA VAL A 34 -14.48 0.24 -3.81
C VAL A 34 -13.71 1.05 -4.86
N SER A 35 -13.92 2.37 -4.90
CA SER A 35 -13.19 3.25 -5.82
C SER A 35 -11.68 3.30 -5.55
N LEU A 36 -11.23 2.99 -4.32
CA LEU A 36 -9.81 2.97 -3.97
C LEU A 36 -9.14 1.61 -4.25
N THR A 37 -9.90 0.52 -4.38
CA THR A 37 -9.37 -0.82 -4.68
C THR A 37 -8.42 -0.86 -5.88
N PRO A 38 -8.74 -0.31 -7.07
CA PRO A 38 -7.82 -0.36 -8.20
C PRO A 38 -6.50 0.38 -7.94
N MET A 39 -6.53 1.48 -7.17
CA MET A 39 -5.31 2.17 -6.74
C MET A 39 -4.47 1.26 -5.85
N VAL A 40 -5.05 0.60 -4.84
CA VAL A 40 -4.33 -0.29 -3.93
C VAL A 40 -3.70 -1.47 -4.69
N VAL A 41 -4.46 -2.10 -5.59
CA VAL A 41 -3.98 -3.25 -6.39
C VAL A 41 -2.80 -2.84 -7.28
N LEU A 42 -2.90 -1.70 -7.97
CA LEU A 42 -1.81 -1.22 -8.83
C LEU A 42 -0.57 -0.82 -8.04
N TRP A 43 -0.74 -0.18 -6.87
CA TRP A 43 0.40 0.13 -6.00
C TRP A 43 1.06 -1.12 -5.45
N ALA A 44 0.30 -2.14 -5.06
CA ALA A 44 0.85 -3.42 -4.62
C ALA A 44 1.64 -4.10 -5.74
N PHE A 45 1.07 -4.15 -6.96
CA PHE A 45 1.78 -4.69 -8.13
C PHE A 45 3.04 -3.89 -8.47
N TYR A 46 2.97 -2.56 -8.43
CA TYR A 46 4.11 -1.68 -8.70
C TYR A 46 5.23 -1.84 -7.67
N ALA A 47 4.88 -1.86 -6.38
CA ALA A 47 5.83 -2.10 -5.30
C ALA A 47 6.43 -3.50 -5.41
N PHE A 48 5.63 -4.52 -5.71
CA PHE A 48 6.11 -5.87 -5.97
C PHE A 48 7.12 -5.90 -7.12
N MET A 49 6.83 -5.24 -8.24
CA MET A 49 7.75 -5.15 -9.38
C MET A 49 9.07 -4.47 -8.99
N VAL A 50 9.03 -3.37 -8.23
CA VAL A 50 10.23 -2.68 -7.73
C VAL A 50 11.04 -3.60 -6.82
N VAL A 51 10.39 -4.23 -5.83
CA VAL A 51 11.06 -5.15 -4.89
C VAL A 51 11.64 -6.35 -5.63
N PHE A 52 10.91 -6.91 -6.59
CA PHE A 52 11.36 -8.03 -7.39
C PHE A 52 12.58 -7.67 -8.24
N MET A 53 12.59 -6.51 -8.90
CA MET A 53 13.78 -6.05 -9.64
C MET A 53 14.98 -5.83 -8.73
N VAL A 54 14.78 -5.21 -7.56
CA VAL A 54 15.85 -5.04 -6.58
C VAL A 54 16.35 -6.41 -6.12
N TYR A 55 15.46 -7.33 -5.78
CA TYR A 55 15.81 -8.69 -5.37
C TYR A 55 16.65 -9.40 -6.44
N VAL A 56 16.20 -9.43 -7.69
CA VAL A 56 16.91 -10.09 -8.79
C VAL A 56 18.29 -9.46 -9.06
N ASN A 57 18.44 -8.15 -8.83
CA ASN A 57 19.73 -7.47 -9.05
C ASN A 57 20.70 -7.62 -7.89
N PHE A 58 20.20 -7.88 -6.70
CA PHE A 58 20.97 -7.94 -5.46
C PHE A 58 20.80 -9.29 -4.80
N GLU A 59 20.55 -10.37 -5.55
CA GLU A 59 20.27 -11.70 -5.02
C GLU A 59 21.42 -12.15 -4.09
N ASP A 60 22.66 -12.06 -4.56
CA ASP A 60 23.85 -12.40 -3.77
C ASP A 60 23.93 -11.57 -2.48
N SER A 61 23.76 -10.24 -2.59
CA SER A 61 23.81 -9.34 -1.43
C SER A 61 22.62 -9.50 -0.47
N PHE A 62 21.48 -9.97 -0.98
CA PHE A 62 20.30 -10.25 -0.19
C PHE A 62 20.54 -11.45 0.70
N TRP A 63 21.09 -12.54 0.15
CA TRP A 63 21.44 -13.74 0.92
C TRP A 63 22.51 -13.44 1.97
N ASP A 64 23.57 -12.71 1.62
CA ASP A 64 24.57 -12.23 2.59
C ASP A 64 23.94 -11.42 3.73
N GLY A 65 22.95 -10.58 3.41
CA GLY A 65 22.21 -9.77 4.38
C GLY A 65 21.32 -10.61 5.29
N VAL A 66 20.67 -11.63 4.74
CA VAL A 66 19.83 -12.59 5.49
C VAL A 66 20.70 -13.41 6.43
N GLU A 67 21.86 -13.89 5.99
CA GLU A 67 22.81 -14.63 6.84
C GLU A 67 23.29 -13.78 8.02
N ARG A 68 23.72 -12.54 7.77
CA ARG A 68 24.10 -11.62 8.86
C ARG A 68 22.93 -11.30 9.79
N GLY A 69 21.73 -11.12 9.23
CA GLY A 69 20.52 -10.89 10.02
C GLY A 69 20.18 -12.08 10.92
N TYR A 70 20.39 -13.30 10.41
CA TYR A 70 20.23 -14.54 11.16
C TYR A 70 21.24 -14.64 12.29
N GLU A 71 22.51 -14.33 12.05
CA GLU A 71 23.55 -14.31 13.11
C GLU A 71 23.15 -13.38 14.26
N VAL A 72 22.77 -12.13 13.95
CA VAL A 72 22.33 -11.16 14.96
C VAL A 72 21.06 -11.63 15.68
N TYR A 73 20.10 -12.19 14.95
CA TYR A 73 18.90 -12.75 15.56
C TYR A 73 19.24 -13.90 16.52
N SER A 74 20.10 -14.82 16.10
CA SER A 74 20.51 -15.99 16.90
C SER A 74 21.27 -15.59 18.17
N GLU A 75 22.05 -14.50 18.12
CA GLU A 75 22.73 -13.93 19.29
C GLU A 75 21.72 -13.38 20.31
N TRP A 76 20.66 -12.71 19.85
CA TRP A 76 19.70 -12.03 20.71
C TRP A 76 18.61 -12.94 21.26
N PHE A 77 18.14 -13.90 20.45
CA PHE A 77 16.97 -14.73 20.76
C PHE A 77 17.31 -16.22 20.93
N GLY A 78 18.59 -16.60 20.77
CA GLY A 78 19.04 -17.98 20.75
C GLY A 78 18.85 -18.64 19.38
N PRO A 79 19.57 -19.75 19.12
CA PRO A 79 19.44 -20.50 17.87
C PRO A 79 18.00 -21.03 17.72
N ILE A 80 17.45 -20.83 16.54
CA ILE A 80 16.12 -21.33 16.21
C ILE A 80 16.25 -22.83 15.91
N ALA A 81 15.80 -23.68 16.84
CA ALA A 81 15.93 -25.14 16.74
C ALA A 81 15.43 -25.76 15.41
N TRP A 82 14.40 -25.17 14.77
CA TRP A 82 13.89 -25.69 13.48
C TRP A 82 14.76 -25.36 12.28
N ILE A 83 15.65 -24.36 12.37
CA ILE A 83 16.59 -24.01 11.30
C ILE A 83 17.81 -24.92 11.33
N GLU A 84 18.34 -25.25 12.52
CA GLU A 84 19.44 -26.22 12.64
C GLU A 84 19.04 -27.63 12.20
N GLU A 85 17.79 -28.04 12.43
CA GLU A 85 17.29 -29.35 12.00
C GLU A 85 17.12 -29.47 10.47
N ASN A 86 16.95 -28.34 9.77
CA ASN A 86 16.77 -28.28 8.31
C ASN A 86 17.94 -27.61 7.58
N ALA A 87 18.98 -27.17 8.29
CA ALA A 87 20.16 -26.59 7.69
C ALA A 87 20.85 -27.65 6.82
N PRO A 88 21.16 -27.35 5.56
CA PRO A 88 21.86 -28.30 4.70
C PRO A 88 23.21 -28.63 5.34
N GLY A 89 23.36 -29.85 5.87
CA GLY A 89 24.65 -30.27 6.45
C GLY A 89 25.76 -30.24 5.39
N PRO A 90 27.04 -30.29 5.78
CA PRO A 90 28.19 -30.25 4.85
C PRO A 90 28.19 -31.36 3.79
N GLU A 91 27.35 -32.39 3.95
CA GLU A 91 27.11 -33.43 2.94
C GLU A 91 26.19 -33.01 1.78
N SER A 92 25.56 -31.84 1.86
CA SER A 92 24.65 -31.30 0.84
C SER A 92 25.38 -30.49 -0.24
N GLU A 93 26.58 -29.97 0.02
CA GLU A 93 27.41 -29.26 -0.98
C GLU A 93 27.81 -30.18 -2.15
N GLY A 94 27.98 -31.48 -1.89
CA GLY A 94 28.20 -32.48 -2.94
C GLY A 94 26.94 -32.79 -3.76
N ARG A 95 25.74 -32.61 -3.17
CA ARG A 95 24.46 -32.93 -3.80
C ARG A 95 23.92 -31.78 -4.66
N VAL A 96 24.28 -30.52 -4.39
CA VAL A 96 23.91 -29.37 -5.25
C VAL A 96 24.58 -29.47 -6.63
N ARG A 97 25.75 -30.12 -6.73
CA ARG A 97 26.46 -30.29 -8.00
C ARG A 97 25.87 -31.40 -8.88
N ASP A 98 25.26 -32.43 -8.28
CA ASP A 98 24.48 -33.47 -8.99
C ASP A 98 23.00 -33.08 -9.17
N ALA A 99 22.49 -32.11 -8.39
CA ALA A 99 21.13 -31.57 -8.52
C ALA A 99 20.91 -30.73 -9.79
N GLY A 100 21.99 -30.35 -10.50
CA GLY A 100 21.90 -29.69 -11.82
C GLY A 100 21.22 -30.56 -12.89
N GLU A 101 21.21 -31.89 -12.73
CA GLU A 101 20.52 -32.82 -13.64
C GLU A 101 19.16 -33.31 -13.09
N ALA A 102 18.90 -33.15 -11.78
CA ALA A 102 17.63 -33.53 -11.14
C ALA A 102 16.64 -32.36 -10.92
N HIS A 103 17.01 -31.12 -11.27
CA HIS A 103 16.14 -29.92 -11.17
C HIS A 103 14.94 -29.90 -12.13
N GLN A 104 14.67 -31.02 -12.80
CA GLN A 104 13.46 -31.24 -13.60
C GLN A 104 12.34 -31.97 -12.84
N GLU A 105 12.55 -32.39 -11.59
CA GLU A 105 11.45 -32.54 -10.65
C GLU A 105 11.12 -31.16 -10.12
N ALA A 106 10.31 -30.43 -10.89
CA ALA A 106 9.74 -29.17 -10.48
C ALA A 106 9.18 -29.34 -9.06
N LEU A 107 9.79 -28.65 -8.09
CA LEU A 107 9.20 -28.39 -6.79
C LEU A 107 7.77 -27.88 -7.05
N GLN A 108 6.78 -28.78 -7.00
CA GLN A 108 5.38 -28.42 -7.05
C GLN A 108 5.05 -27.84 -5.68
N LEU A 109 5.54 -26.63 -5.43
CA LEU A 109 5.01 -25.79 -4.37
C LEU A 109 3.56 -25.50 -4.78
N GLY A 110 2.65 -26.31 -4.24
CA GLY A 110 1.22 -26.09 -4.41
C GLY A 110 0.85 -24.72 -3.86
N LEU A 111 -0.11 -24.06 -4.50
CA LEU A 111 -0.66 -22.80 -3.97
C LEU A 111 -1.13 -22.97 -2.50
N GLU A 112 -1.52 -24.19 -2.15
CA GLU A 112 -1.95 -24.65 -0.82
C GLU A 112 -0.86 -24.53 0.26
N ASP A 113 0.42 -24.71 -0.09
CA ASP A 113 1.55 -24.60 0.84
C ASP A 113 2.03 -23.16 1.02
N VAL A 114 1.88 -22.35 -0.04
CA VAL A 114 2.31 -20.95 -0.07
C VAL A 114 1.27 -20.02 0.58
N MET A 115 -0.03 -20.33 0.42
CA MET A 115 -1.12 -19.48 0.93
C MET A 115 -1.04 -19.21 2.44
N PRO A 116 -0.78 -20.20 3.33
CA PRO A 116 -0.68 -19.95 4.77
C PRO A 116 0.47 -18.99 5.11
N TRP A 117 1.61 -19.11 4.40
CA TRP A 117 2.75 -18.23 4.58
C TRP A 117 2.44 -16.80 4.13
N ILE A 118 1.81 -16.64 2.96
CA ILE A 118 1.37 -15.33 2.47
C ILE A 118 0.40 -14.68 3.46
N LEU A 119 -0.59 -15.43 3.97
CA LEU A 119 -1.56 -14.90 4.92
C LEU A 119 -0.92 -14.51 6.26
N LYS A 120 0.06 -15.28 6.75
CA LYS A 120 0.84 -14.93 7.96
C LYS A 120 1.66 -13.68 7.75
N ALA A 121 2.42 -13.61 6.65
CA ALA A 121 3.23 -12.44 6.31
C ALA A 121 2.34 -11.19 6.15
N TRP A 122 1.21 -11.33 5.46
CA TRP A 122 0.23 -10.26 5.31
C TRP A 122 -0.35 -9.81 6.65
N GLY A 123 -0.70 -10.75 7.54
CA GLY A 123 -1.17 -10.45 8.89
C GLY A 123 -0.16 -9.65 9.71
N ILE A 124 1.12 -10.03 9.65
CA ILE A 124 2.21 -9.33 10.33
C ILE A 124 2.40 -7.92 9.74
N ILE A 125 2.42 -7.78 8.42
CA ILE A 125 2.56 -6.48 7.75
C ILE A 125 1.37 -5.58 8.07
N ALA A 126 0.15 -6.11 8.06
CA ALA A 126 -1.06 -5.37 8.39
C ALA A 126 -1.06 -4.91 9.85
N LEU A 127 -0.65 -5.79 10.78
CA LEU A 127 -0.50 -5.44 12.20
C LEU A 127 0.56 -4.37 12.42
N ALA A 128 1.72 -4.50 11.77
CA ALA A 128 2.79 -3.50 11.84
C ALA A 128 2.33 -2.15 11.26
N ALA A 129 1.65 -2.15 10.10
CA ALA A 129 1.09 -0.95 9.51
C ALA A 129 0.02 -0.30 10.41
N TRP A 130 -0.80 -1.10 11.07
CA TRP A 130 -1.79 -0.62 12.04
C TRP A 130 -1.12 0.00 13.27
N LEU A 131 -0.12 -0.67 13.85
CA LEU A 131 0.67 -0.15 14.98
C LEU A 131 1.40 1.14 14.61
N LEU A 132 2.01 1.20 13.43
CA LEU A 132 2.66 2.41 12.93
C LEU A 132 1.64 3.54 12.72
N SER A 133 0.43 3.22 12.25
CA SER A 133 -0.65 4.20 12.11
C SER A 133 -1.09 4.76 13.46
N LEU A 134 -1.23 3.90 14.48
CA LEU A 134 -1.54 4.31 15.86
C LEU A 134 -0.41 5.11 16.51
N LEU A 135 0.83 4.65 16.40
CA LEU A 135 1.98 5.35 16.95
C LEU A 135 2.11 6.73 16.31
N ARG A 136 1.89 6.81 15.00
CA ARG A 136 1.86 8.08 14.27
C ARG A 136 0.72 8.98 14.72
N SER A 137 -0.49 8.47 14.94
CA SER A 137 -1.61 9.29 15.43
C SER A 137 -1.41 9.75 16.87
N LEU A 138 -0.76 8.93 17.69
CA LEU A 138 -0.36 9.28 19.05
C LEU A 138 0.69 10.41 19.08
N VAL A 139 1.75 10.29 18.26
CA VAL A 139 2.87 11.23 18.25
C VAL A 139 2.51 12.56 17.56
N PHE A 140 1.74 12.53 16.48
CA PHE A 140 1.44 13.72 15.67
C PHE A 140 0.02 14.28 15.85
N GLY A 141 -0.81 13.63 16.66
CA GLY A 141 -2.21 13.98 16.85
C GLY A 141 -3.10 13.73 15.61
N PRO A 142 -4.41 13.98 15.74
CA PRO A 142 -5.34 13.93 14.62
C PRO A 142 -4.99 15.02 13.59
N ARG A 143 -4.56 14.60 12.41
CA ARG A 143 -4.22 15.54 11.33
C ARG A 143 -5.49 16.03 10.64
N PRO A 144 -5.53 17.32 10.25
CA PRO A 144 -6.60 17.81 9.39
C PRO A 144 -6.62 17.00 8.08
N PRO A 145 -7.80 16.74 7.50
CA PRO A 145 -7.90 16.04 6.23
C PRO A 145 -7.13 16.80 5.16
N ARG A 146 -6.18 16.13 4.51
CA ARG A 146 -5.39 16.71 3.42
C ARG A 146 -6.28 17.17 2.29
N THR A 147 -5.94 18.30 1.70
CA THR A 147 -6.62 18.81 0.50
C THR A 147 -6.30 17.92 -0.72
N LEU A 148 -7.17 17.90 -1.74
CA LEU A 148 -6.93 17.11 -2.95
C LEU A 148 -5.59 17.44 -3.64
N PRO A 149 -5.18 18.72 -3.78
CA PRO A 149 -3.87 19.06 -4.35
C PRO A 149 -2.70 18.47 -3.56
N GLU A 150 -2.77 18.45 -2.23
CA GLU A 150 -1.74 17.81 -1.39
C GLU A 150 -1.70 16.29 -1.60
N LYS A 151 -2.85 15.63 -1.70
CA LYS A 151 -2.93 14.18 -1.98
C LYS A 151 -2.29 13.87 -3.34
N LEU A 152 -2.61 14.65 -4.37
CA LEU A 152 -2.04 14.49 -5.71
C LEU A 152 -0.53 14.77 -5.71
N ARG A 153 -0.05 15.79 -4.98
CA ARG A 153 1.38 16.06 -4.86
C ARG A 153 2.13 14.88 -4.24
N VAL A 154 1.62 14.33 -3.13
CA VAL A 154 2.22 13.16 -2.48
C VAL A 154 2.20 11.95 -3.42
N LEU A 155 1.09 11.74 -4.13
CA LEU A 155 0.98 10.68 -5.12
C LEU A 155 2.07 10.79 -6.19
N PHE A 156 2.22 11.94 -6.84
CA PHE A 156 3.21 12.11 -7.91
C PHE A 156 4.64 11.99 -7.41
N ILE A 157 4.94 12.45 -6.19
CA ILE A 157 6.25 12.24 -5.56
C ILE A 157 6.51 10.74 -5.38
N ALA A 158 5.53 9.98 -4.87
CA ALA A 158 5.68 8.54 -4.69
C ALA A 158 5.86 7.79 -6.02
N VAL A 159 5.10 8.17 -7.07
CA VAL A 159 5.24 7.57 -8.41
C VAL A 159 6.62 7.86 -8.98
N ALA A 160 7.08 9.11 -8.88
CA ALA A 160 8.42 9.51 -9.33
C ALA A 160 9.53 8.77 -8.57
N ALA A 161 9.40 8.62 -7.25
CA ALA A 161 10.36 7.86 -6.45
C ALA A 161 10.41 6.38 -6.88
N GLY A 162 9.27 5.73 -7.09
CA GLY A 162 9.22 4.36 -7.60
C GLY A 162 9.83 4.24 -9.00
N TRP A 163 9.60 5.22 -9.86
CA TRP A 163 10.15 5.23 -11.23
C TRP A 163 11.67 5.39 -11.21
N ILE A 164 12.19 6.27 -10.35
CA ILE A 164 13.64 6.42 -10.12
C ILE A 164 14.23 5.11 -9.58
N LEU A 165 13.56 4.45 -8.63
CA LEU A 165 14.04 3.17 -8.08
C LEU A 165 14.15 2.08 -9.14
N LEU A 166 13.20 2.00 -10.08
CA LEU A 166 13.30 1.06 -11.21
C LEU A 166 14.53 1.34 -12.08
N TRP A 167 14.83 2.62 -12.34
CA TRP A 167 16.03 3.00 -13.08
C TRP A 167 17.31 2.67 -12.32
N VAL A 168 17.36 2.99 -11.03
CA VAL A 168 18.50 2.65 -10.16
C VAL A 168 18.73 1.14 -10.20
N ALA A 169 17.68 0.34 -10.00
CA ALA A 169 17.76 -1.11 -10.10
C ALA A 169 18.32 -1.54 -11.48
N TYR A 170 17.74 -1.04 -12.58
CA TYR A 170 18.20 -1.36 -13.93
C TYR A 170 19.68 -1.02 -14.16
N PHE A 171 20.15 0.15 -13.72
CA PHE A 171 21.55 0.57 -13.90
C PHE A 171 22.53 -0.32 -13.14
N PHE A 172 22.21 -0.67 -11.89
CA PHE A 172 23.07 -1.53 -11.08
C PHE A 172 23.00 -3.02 -11.49
N GLY A 173 21.90 -3.47 -12.07
CA GLY A 173 21.70 -4.86 -12.53
C GLY A 173 21.74 -5.05 -14.04
N HIS A 174 22.38 -4.15 -14.80
CA HIS A 174 22.29 -4.13 -16.27
C HIS A 174 22.71 -5.45 -16.96
N THR A 175 23.52 -6.28 -16.31
CA THR A 175 23.95 -7.60 -16.79
C THR A 175 22.81 -8.63 -16.79
N THR A 176 21.81 -8.46 -15.91
CA THR A 176 20.69 -9.39 -15.73
C THR A 176 19.54 -9.10 -16.71
N TYR A 177 19.51 -7.90 -17.31
CA TYR A 177 18.44 -7.48 -18.21
C TYR A 177 18.78 -7.72 -19.67
N HIS A 178 18.18 -8.75 -20.27
CA HIS A 178 18.22 -8.94 -21.71
C HIS A 178 17.11 -8.09 -22.38
N GLY A 179 17.47 -7.30 -23.39
CA GLY A 179 16.50 -6.52 -24.16
C GLY A 179 17.04 -5.17 -24.61
N SER A 180 16.20 -4.41 -25.32
CA SER A 180 16.55 -3.05 -25.73
C SER A 180 16.27 -2.06 -24.60
N ILE A 181 17.16 -1.08 -24.41
CA ILE A 181 16.98 0.00 -23.43
C ILE A 181 15.65 0.74 -23.64
N ALA A 182 15.24 0.91 -24.91
CA ALA A 182 13.97 1.53 -25.26
C ALA A 182 12.76 0.73 -24.75
N GLY A 183 12.82 -0.61 -24.79
CA GLY A 183 11.77 -1.47 -24.24
C GLY A 183 11.61 -1.31 -22.73
N TRP A 184 12.73 -1.32 -21.99
CA TRP A 184 12.73 -1.10 -20.54
C TRP A 184 12.26 0.31 -20.17
N PHE A 185 12.70 1.33 -20.91
CA PHE A 185 12.24 2.70 -20.71
C PHE A 185 10.71 2.81 -20.87
N ALA A 186 10.17 2.22 -21.93
CA ALA A 186 8.74 2.22 -22.19
C ALA A 186 7.97 1.46 -21.10
N LEU A 187 8.49 0.32 -20.64
CA LEU A 187 7.88 -0.46 -19.56
C LEU A 187 7.84 0.33 -18.24
N PHE A 188 8.98 0.83 -17.76
CA PHE A 188 9.05 1.54 -16.47
C PHE A 188 8.20 2.80 -16.48
N THR A 189 8.29 3.58 -17.56
CA THR A 189 7.53 4.82 -17.70
C THR A 189 6.05 4.54 -17.87
N GLY A 190 5.69 3.53 -18.68
CA GLY A 190 4.31 3.12 -18.91
C GLY A 190 3.62 2.67 -17.62
N VAL A 191 4.27 1.80 -16.84
CA VAL A 191 3.74 1.34 -15.55
C VAL A 191 3.61 2.51 -14.57
N ALA A 192 4.62 3.38 -14.45
CA ALA A 192 4.55 4.54 -13.56
C ALA A 192 3.42 5.51 -13.92
N ILE A 193 3.25 5.81 -15.22
CA ILE A 193 2.14 6.66 -15.71
C ILE A 193 0.79 6.00 -15.42
N LEU A 194 0.65 4.70 -15.68
CA LEU A 194 -0.58 3.96 -15.43
C LEU A 194 -0.98 4.02 -13.95
N VAL A 195 -0.05 3.72 -13.05
CA VAL A 195 -0.25 3.77 -11.60
C VAL A 195 -0.64 5.20 -11.17
N GLY A 196 0.07 6.22 -11.66
CA GLY A 196 -0.22 7.61 -11.36
C GLY A 196 -1.60 8.07 -11.85
N ALA A 197 -1.96 7.73 -13.09
CA ALA A 197 -3.24 8.11 -13.70
C ALA A 197 -4.43 7.46 -12.98
N VAL A 198 -4.38 6.15 -12.75
CA VAL A 198 -5.46 5.44 -12.04
C VAL A 198 -5.57 5.93 -10.59
N SER A 199 -4.45 6.16 -9.91
CA SER A 199 -4.46 6.72 -8.56
C SER A 199 -5.06 8.14 -8.53
N ALA A 200 -4.76 8.98 -9.51
CA ALA A 200 -5.33 10.32 -9.59
C ALA A 200 -6.85 10.28 -9.79
N ILE A 201 -7.34 9.44 -10.70
CA ILE A 201 -8.78 9.27 -10.99
C ILE A 201 -9.52 8.78 -9.74
N THR A 202 -9.01 7.75 -9.08
CA THR A 202 -9.62 7.17 -7.88
C THR A 202 -9.67 8.15 -6.71
N LEU A 203 -8.61 8.96 -6.53
CA LEU A 203 -8.60 10.05 -5.54
C LEU A 203 -9.63 11.14 -5.88
N MET A 204 -9.78 11.52 -7.15
CA MET A 204 -10.80 12.49 -7.57
C MET A 204 -12.21 11.97 -7.28
N ILE A 205 -12.51 10.71 -7.64
CA ILE A 205 -13.80 10.07 -7.36
C ILE A 205 -14.06 10.02 -5.85
N SER A 206 -13.06 9.59 -5.07
CA SER A 206 -13.17 9.55 -3.61
C SER A 206 -13.44 10.94 -2.99
N GLU A 207 -12.90 12.02 -3.57
CA GLU A 207 -13.12 13.39 -3.08
C GLU A 207 -14.53 13.87 -3.42
N VAL A 208 -15.02 13.58 -4.63
CA VAL A 208 -16.41 13.87 -5.05
C VAL A 208 -17.40 13.14 -4.15
N LEU A 209 -17.18 11.85 -3.89
CA LEU A 209 -18.01 11.07 -2.96
C LEU A 209 -17.95 11.60 -1.53
N GLY A 210 -16.76 12.01 -1.06
CA GLY A 210 -16.59 12.64 0.24
C GLY A 210 -17.32 13.98 0.36
N PHE A 211 -17.34 14.78 -0.71
CA PHE A 211 -18.09 16.02 -0.79
C PHE A 211 -19.61 15.76 -0.73
N LEU A 212 -20.11 14.77 -1.48
CA LEU A 212 -21.53 14.37 -1.44
C LEU A 212 -21.94 13.88 -0.06
N GLY A 213 -21.10 13.08 0.61
CA GLY A 213 -21.35 12.63 1.98
C GLY A 213 -21.50 13.78 2.98
N LYS A 214 -20.64 14.81 2.90
CA LYS A 214 -20.74 16.00 3.76
C LYS A 214 -22.00 16.82 3.55
N GLN A 215 -22.60 16.80 2.35
CA GLN A 215 -23.87 17.51 2.11
C GLN A 215 -25.07 16.81 2.77
N LEU A 216 -24.93 15.53 3.14
CA LEU A 216 -25.98 14.73 3.76
C LEU A 216 -25.93 14.73 5.29
N GLU A 217 -24.81 15.18 5.87
CA GLU A 217 -24.62 15.24 7.32
C GLU A 217 -25.55 16.32 7.91
N PRO A 218 -26.34 16.00 8.96
CA PRO A 218 -27.21 16.98 9.59
C PRO A 218 -26.37 18.15 10.12
N LEU A 219 -26.88 19.37 9.98
CA LEU A 219 -26.29 20.51 10.67
C LEU A 219 -26.26 20.16 12.16
N PRO A 220 -25.14 20.40 12.86
CA PRO A 220 -25.10 20.18 14.30
C PRO A 220 -26.30 20.89 14.91
N GLU A 221 -27.13 20.13 15.61
CA GLU A 221 -28.30 20.66 16.28
C GLU A 221 -27.78 21.79 17.15
N ARG A 222 -28.21 23.02 16.81
CA ARG A 222 -27.65 24.21 17.44
C ARG A 222 -28.16 24.16 18.87
N ASP A 223 -27.33 23.61 19.76
CA ASP A 223 -27.65 23.41 21.16
C ASP A 223 -28.23 24.72 21.70
N SER A 224 -29.55 24.72 21.88
CA SER A 224 -30.31 25.87 22.35
C SER A 224 -30.06 26.15 23.84
N THR A 225 -29.13 25.41 24.44
CA THR A 225 -28.75 25.46 25.85
C THR A 225 -27.66 26.49 26.16
N SER A 226 -27.12 27.22 25.17
CA SER A 226 -26.35 28.45 25.45
C SER A 226 -27.30 29.59 25.87
N GLY A 227 -28.01 29.40 26.98
CA GLY A 227 -28.68 30.48 27.69
C GLY A 227 -27.62 31.42 28.26
N PRO A 228 -27.85 32.75 28.25
CA PRO A 228 -26.92 33.70 28.83
C PRO A 228 -26.78 33.42 30.33
N SER A 229 -25.60 32.95 30.75
CA SER A 229 -25.20 33.00 32.15
C SER A 229 -25.01 34.48 32.53
N THR A 230 -26.01 35.04 33.21
CA THR A 230 -25.98 36.38 33.81
C THR A 230 -25.07 36.43 35.02
#